data_AF-A0A356VX99-F1
#
_entry.id   AF-A0A356VX99-F1
#
_cell.length_a   1.000
_cell.length_b   1.000
_cell.length_c   1.000
_cell.angle_alpha   90.00
_cell.angle_beta   90.00
_cell.angle_gamma   90.00
#
_symmetry.space_group_name_H-M   'P 1'
#
loop_
_entity.id
_entity.type
_entity.pdbx_description
1 polymer ?
#
loop_
_entity_poly.entity_id
_entity_poly.type
_entity_poly.pdbx_seq_one_letter_code
_entity_poly.pdbx_strand_id
1 'polypeptide(L)'
;MNLLNLDEKNRELFSKTVHSLIQKHKLPAQDIFLNVLESEEAPEMNYWMTKVLIQEHFVSAQKELGKDENGETVKPIHAACLLRNVGMLAALLEMNAYSGGLHEKDFQLAARIASKYKDEALLSLMMRYAQELGSLEVFMKALQNAPTQ
;
A
#
# COMPACT_ATOMS: atom_id res chain seq x y z
N MET A 1 15.53 6.22 -0.02
CA MET A 1 15.45 5.02 -0.89
C MET A 1 14.26 5.19 -1.81
N ASN A 2 14.39 4.93 -3.11
CA ASN A 2 13.24 4.94 -4.01
C ASN A 2 12.52 3.60 -3.88
N LEU A 3 11.31 3.59 -3.32
CA LEU A 3 10.48 2.39 -3.20
C LEU A 3 9.50 2.24 -4.37
N LEU A 4 9.44 3.23 -5.27
CA LEU A 4 8.73 3.13 -6.53
C LEU A 4 9.67 2.60 -7.61
N ASN A 5 9.16 1.68 -8.42
CA ASN A 5 9.80 1.01 -9.54
C ASN A 5 11.05 0.23 -9.12
N LEU A 6 10.93 -0.66 -8.11
CA LEU A 6 12.01 -1.58 -7.76
C LEU A 6 12.34 -2.53 -8.93
N ASP A 7 13.60 -3.02 -8.98
CA ASP A 7 14.10 -3.84 -10.08
C ASP A 7 13.30 -5.14 -10.23
N GLU A 8 12.62 -5.29 -11.39
CA GLU A 8 11.78 -6.45 -11.70
C GLU A 8 12.52 -7.79 -11.62
N LYS A 9 13.85 -7.80 -11.71
CA LYS A 9 14.65 -9.02 -11.52
C LYS A 9 14.43 -9.66 -10.16
N ASN A 10 14.10 -8.87 -9.13
CA ASN A 10 13.87 -9.38 -7.79
C ASN A 10 12.49 -10.07 -7.67
N ARG A 11 11.54 -9.78 -8.56
CA ARG A 11 10.19 -10.37 -8.55
C ARG A 11 10.22 -11.90 -8.55
N GLU A 12 11.09 -12.51 -9.36
CA GLU A 12 11.14 -13.97 -9.53
C GLU A 12 11.45 -14.68 -8.21
N LEU A 13 12.34 -14.11 -7.39
CA LEU A 13 12.68 -14.65 -6.07
C LEU A 13 11.45 -14.67 -5.14
N PHE A 14 10.70 -13.58 -5.12
CA PHE A 14 9.49 -13.48 -4.28
C PHE A 14 8.34 -14.32 -4.82
N SER A 15 8.20 -14.45 -6.15
CA SER A 15 7.24 -15.37 -6.78
C SER A 15 7.48 -16.81 -6.34
N LYS A 16 8.75 -17.30 -6.39
CA LYS A 16 9.10 -18.64 -5.89
C LYS A 16 8.80 -18.81 -4.40
N THR A 17 9.09 -17.79 -3.60
CA THR A 17 8.84 -17.80 -2.15
C THR A 17 7.35 -17.92 -1.85
N VAL A 18 6.52 -17.01 -2.40
CA VAL A 18 5.06 -17.01 -2.20
C VAL A 18 4.44 -18.31 -2.74
N HIS A 19 4.88 -18.77 -3.91
CA HIS A 19 4.43 -20.03 -4.48
C HIS A 19 4.73 -21.21 -3.55
N SER A 20 5.92 -21.26 -2.94
CA SER A 20 6.27 -22.29 -1.95
C SER A 20 5.38 -22.20 -0.70
N LEU A 21 5.13 -21.00 -0.16
CA LEU A 21 4.24 -20.81 0.99
C LEU A 21 2.83 -21.34 0.71
N ILE A 22 2.30 -21.09 -0.49
CA ILE A 22 0.96 -21.55 -0.87
C ILE A 22 0.94 -23.05 -1.17
N GLN A 23 1.85 -23.54 -2.02
CA GLN A 23 1.77 -24.91 -2.51
C GLN A 23 2.35 -25.94 -1.54
N LYS A 24 3.48 -25.64 -0.92
CA LYS A 24 4.18 -26.56 -0.01
C LYS A 24 3.66 -26.43 1.41
N HIS A 25 3.50 -25.19 1.90
CA HIS A 25 3.07 -24.94 3.28
C HIS A 25 1.56 -24.78 3.43
N LYS A 26 0.80 -24.83 2.32
CA LYS A 26 -0.68 -24.78 2.30
C LYS A 26 -1.25 -23.54 2.98
N LEU A 27 -0.49 -22.44 2.98
CA LEU A 27 -0.95 -21.17 3.53
C LEU A 27 -1.87 -20.47 2.52
N PRO A 28 -3.07 -20.01 2.92
CA PRO A 28 -3.94 -19.24 2.05
C PRO A 28 -3.26 -17.93 1.62
N ALA A 29 -3.35 -17.58 0.33
CA ALA A 29 -2.74 -16.36 -0.19
C ALA A 29 -3.24 -15.09 0.52
N GLN A 30 -4.53 -15.08 0.91
CA GLN A 30 -5.12 -13.99 1.69
C GLN A 30 -4.47 -13.85 3.07
N ASP A 31 -4.13 -14.95 3.74
CA ASP A 31 -3.51 -14.91 5.07
C ASP A 31 -2.07 -14.44 4.97
N ILE A 32 -1.34 -14.88 3.93
CA ILE A 32 0.00 -14.37 3.64
C ILE A 32 -0.06 -12.85 3.39
N PHE A 33 -1.06 -12.37 2.64
CA PHE A 33 -1.24 -10.94 2.39
C PHE A 33 -1.47 -10.13 3.67
N LEU A 34 -2.28 -10.64 4.61
CA LEU A 34 -2.48 -10.01 5.91
C LEU A 34 -1.20 -10.02 6.77
N ASN A 35 -0.45 -11.12 6.73
CA ASN A 35 0.85 -11.18 7.42
C ASN A 35 1.86 -10.20 6.82
N VAL A 36 1.89 -10.03 5.49
CA VAL A 36 2.74 -9.03 4.82
C VAL A 36 2.32 -7.63 5.23
N LEU A 37 1.02 -7.36 5.34
CA LEU A 37 0.48 -6.07 5.79
C LEU A 37 0.95 -5.72 7.21
N GLU A 38 0.94 -6.69 8.13
CA GLU A 38 1.38 -6.55 9.53
C GLU A 38 2.90 -6.63 9.72
N SER A 39 3.64 -6.97 8.66
CA SER A 39 5.08 -7.22 8.75
C SER A 39 5.91 -5.93 8.88
N GLU A 40 6.82 -5.92 9.85
CA GLU A 40 7.87 -4.90 10.02
C GLU A 40 9.18 -5.24 9.27
N GLU A 41 9.16 -6.26 8.41
CA GLU A 41 10.31 -6.66 7.60
C GLU A 41 10.73 -5.57 6.60
N ALA A 42 11.85 -5.82 5.91
CA ALA A 42 12.40 -4.88 4.93
C ALA A 42 11.33 -4.42 3.91
N PRO A 43 11.20 -3.10 3.63
CA PRO A 43 10.18 -2.58 2.72
C PRO A 43 10.16 -3.23 1.33
N GLU A 44 11.32 -3.64 0.81
CA GLU A 44 11.42 -4.38 -0.46
C GLU A 44 10.70 -5.74 -0.43
N MET A 45 10.79 -6.46 0.70
CA MET A 45 10.10 -7.74 0.88
C MET A 45 8.59 -7.52 0.84
N ASN A 46 8.09 -6.57 1.64
CA ASN A 46 6.66 -6.26 1.68
C ASN A 46 6.14 -5.78 0.33
N TYR A 47 6.93 -4.97 -0.37
CA TYR A 47 6.62 -4.52 -1.72
C TYR A 47 6.44 -5.69 -2.70
N TRP A 48 7.44 -6.56 -2.82
CA TRP A 48 7.39 -7.63 -3.83
C TRP A 48 6.38 -8.70 -3.49
N MET A 49 6.28 -9.10 -2.22
CA MET A 49 5.27 -10.07 -1.79
C MET A 49 3.86 -9.54 -2.06
N THR A 50 3.61 -8.24 -1.82
CA THR A 50 2.33 -7.60 -2.14
C THR A 50 2.02 -7.68 -3.64
N LYS A 51 2.96 -7.29 -4.51
CA LYS A 51 2.77 -7.34 -5.98
C LYS A 51 2.49 -8.77 -6.44
N VAL A 52 3.28 -9.75 -5.98
CA VAL A 52 3.11 -11.17 -6.34
C VAL A 52 1.75 -11.71 -5.88
N LEU A 53 1.34 -11.44 -4.64
CA LEU A 53 0.06 -11.91 -4.10
C LEU A 53 -1.14 -11.37 -4.88
N ILE A 54 -1.09 -10.09 -5.27
CA ILE A 54 -2.17 -9.47 -6.04
C ILE A 54 -2.15 -9.94 -7.51
N GLN A 55 -0.98 -9.93 -8.16
CA GLN A 55 -0.87 -10.18 -9.61
C GLN A 55 -0.92 -11.65 -9.98
N GLU A 56 -0.34 -12.54 -9.16
CA GLU A 56 -0.17 -13.97 -9.47
C GLU A 56 -1.13 -14.86 -8.69
N HIS A 57 -1.61 -14.39 -7.53
CA HIS A 57 -2.50 -15.13 -6.66
C HIS A 57 -3.87 -14.47 -6.45
N PHE A 58 -4.15 -13.40 -7.21
CA PHE A 58 -5.46 -12.73 -7.29
C PHE A 58 -6.02 -12.29 -5.93
N VAL A 59 -5.16 -11.97 -4.97
CA VAL A 59 -5.60 -11.38 -3.71
C VAL A 59 -6.19 -10.00 -3.99
N SER A 60 -7.38 -9.72 -3.46
CA SER A 60 -8.06 -8.45 -3.70
C SER A 60 -7.41 -7.31 -2.94
N ALA A 61 -6.86 -6.36 -3.68
CA ALA A 61 -6.29 -5.12 -3.14
C ALA A 61 -7.34 -4.08 -2.72
N GLN A 62 -8.63 -4.34 -2.96
CA GLN A 62 -9.75 -3.47 -2.61
C GLN A 62 -10.67 -4.06 -1.54
N LYS A 63 -10.32 -5.23 -0.99
CA LYS A 63 -11.12 -5.90 0.02
C LYS A 63 -11.23 -5.04 1.27
N GLU A 64 -12.43 -4.92 1.82
CA GLU A 64 -12.64 -4.34 3.15
C GLU A 64 -11.93 -5.21 4.19
N LEU A 65 -11.02 -4.58 4.96
CA LEU A 65 -10.29 -5.21 6.05
C LEU A 65 -10.93 -4.92 7.41
N GLY A 66 -11.70 -3.84 7.51
CA GLY A 66 -12.41 -3.43 8.71
C GLY A 66 -12.94 -2.01 8.60
N LYS A 67 -13.23 -1.41 9.76
CA LYS A 67 -13.62 0.00 9.88
C LYS A 67 -12.71 0.71 10.87
N ASP A 68 -12.45 1.99 10.64
CA ASP A 68 -11.69 2.82 11.57
C ASP A 68 -12.56 3.37 12.71
N GLU A 69 -11.96 4.18 13.58
CA GLU A 69 -12.62 4.85 14.71
C GLU A 69 -13.78 5.77 14.31
N ASN A 70 -13.83 6.22 13.06
CA ASN A 70 -14.88 7.06 12.49
C ASN A 70 -15.91 6.24 11.68
N GLY A 71 -15.78 4.92 11.65
CA GLY A 71 -16.63 4.03 10.87
C GLY A 71 -16.33 4.00 9.37
N GLU A 72 -15.21 4.59 8.93
CA GLU A 72 -14.77 4.56 7.53
C GLU A 72 -14.19 3.18 7.19
N THR A 73 -14.53 2.65 6.01
CA THR A 73 -13.99 1.37 5.54
C THR A 73 -12.47 1.45 5.34
N VAL A 74 -11.76 0.57 6.05
CA VAL A 74 -10.31 0.39 5.93
C VAL A 74 -10.05 -0.62 4.82
N LYS A 75 -9.34 -0.18 3.79
CA LYS A 75 -8.85 -0.99 2.68
C LYS A 75 -7.33 -1.19 2.82
N PRO A 76 -6.69 -2.07 2.03
CA PRO A 76 -5.25 -2.32 2.13
C PRO A 76 -4.39 -1.06 2.07
N ILE A 77 -4.73 -0.07 1.24
CA ILE A 77 -3.98 1.20 1.18
C ILE A 77 -4.07 2.00 2.49
N HIS A 78 -5.23 2.01 3.15
CA HIS A 78 -5.42 2.66 4.44
C HIS A 78 -4.69 1.90 5.54
N ALA A 79 -4.80 0.56 5.54
CA ALA A 79 -4.16 -0.30 6.52
C ALA A 79 -2.64 -0.24 6.43
N ALA A 80 -2.07 -0.17 5.21
CA ALA A 80 -0.63 0.02 5.02
C ALA A 80 -0.15 1.34 5.67
N CYS A 81 -0.94 2.41 5.57
CA CYS A 81 -0.62 3.67 6.27
C CYS A 81 -0.77 3.55 7.80
N LEU A 82 -1.81 2.88 8.29
CA LEU A 82 -2.04 2.67 9.74
C LEU A 82 -0.89 1.86 10.37
N LEU A 83 -0.44 0.82 9.68
CA LEU A 83 0.62 -0.09 10.12
C LEU A 83 2.02 0.34 9.67
N ARG A 84 2.16 1.52 9.05
CA ARG A 84 3.44 2.10 8.60
C ARG A 84 4.22 1.20 7.64
N ASN A 85 3.50 0.41 6.86
CA ASN A 85 4.07 -0.53 5.90
C ASN A 85 4.34 0.18 4.56
N VAL A 86 5.46 0.90 4.50
CA VAL A 86 5.85 1.70 3.33
C VAL A 86 6.03 0.83 2.07
N GLY A 87 6.50 -0.41 2.24
CA GLY A 87 6.69 -1.36 1.14
C GLY A 87 5.37 -1.77 0.48
N MET A 88 4.38 -2.17 1.28
CA MET A 88 3.05 -2.49 0.78
C MET A 88 2.37 -1.24 0.18
N LEU A 89 2.50 -0.06 0.80
CA LEU A 89 1.96 1.18 0.25
C LEU A 89 2.54 1.44 -1.15
N ALA A 90 3.86 1.33 -1.33
CA ALA A 90 4.51 1.54 -2.62
C ALA A 90 3.97 0.58 -3.70
N ALA A 91 3.83 -0.70 -3.37
CA ALA A 91 3.27 -1.69 -4.27
C ALA A 91 1.83 -1.37 -4.67
N LEU A 92 0.98 -0.98 -3.71
CA LEU A 92 -0.42 -0.63 -3.97
C LEU A 92 -0.54 0.63 -4.83
N LEU A 93 0.30 1.63 -4.61
CA LEU A 93 0.32 2.87 -5.41
C LEU A 93 0.70 2.60 -6.86
N GLU A 94 1.81 1.90 -7.11
CA GLU A 94 2.24 1.58 -8.47
C GLU A 94 1.22 0.77 -9.27
N MET A 95 0.55 -0.18 -8.59
CA MET A 95 -0.49 -0.99 -9.22
C MET A 95 -1.79 -0.23 -9.43
N ASN A 96 -1.87 1.05 -9.04
CA ASN A 96 -3.11 1.82 -8.97
C ASN A 96 -4.22 1.06 -8.22
N ALA A 97 -3.83 0.36 -7.14
CA ALA A 97 -4.68 -0.58 -6.42
C ALA A 97 -5.49 0.12 -5.32
N TYR A 98 -6.16 1.21 -5.69
CA TYR A 98 -7.08 2.02 -4.86
C TYR A 98 -8.25 2.51 -5.74
N SER A 99 -9.39 2.85 -5.13
CA SER A 99 -10.53 3.36 -5.90
C SER A 99 -10.40 4.85 -6.16
N GLY A 100 -10.70 5.26 -7.39
CA GLY A 100 -10.69 6.67 -7.80
C GLY A 100 -9.30 7.21 -8.13
N GLY A 101 -9.14 8.53 -8.04
CA GLY A 101 -7.89 9.25 -8.31
C GLY A 101 -7.21 9.78 -7.05
N LEU A 102 -6.13 10.54 -7.23
CA LEU A 102 -5.34 11.13 -6.13
C LEU A 102 -6.13 12.09 -5.24
N HIS A 103 -7.26 12.61 -5.72
CA HIS A 103 -8.12 13.55 -4.99
C HIS A 103 -9.35 12.87 -4.38
N GLU A 104 -9.51 11.57 -4.63
CA GLU A 104 -10.65 10.79 -4.17
C GLU A 104 -10.42 10.24 -2.76
N LYS A 105 -11.52 9.77 -2.18
CA LYS A 105 -11.61 9.37 -0.77
C LYS A 105 -10.50 8.44 -0.32
N ASP A 106 -10.21 7.37 -1.07
CA ASP A 106 -9.25 6.35 -0.64
C ASP A 106 -7.82 6.91 -0.51
N PHE A 107 -7.36 7.63 -1.54
CA PHE A 107 -6.02 8.22 -1.54
C PHE A 107 -5.90 9.32 -0.48
N GLN A 108 -6.92 10.18 -0.37
CA GLN A 108 -6.93 11.26 0.63
C GLN A 108 -7.01 10.73 2.06
N LEU A 109 -7.76 9.66 2.33
CA LEU A 109 -7.77 9.02 3.65
C LEU A 109 -6.40 8.42 3.99
N ALA A 110 -5.76 7.70 3.07
CA ALA A 110 -4.40 7.20 3.25
C ALA A 110 -3.40 8.33 3.57
N ALA A 111 -3.48 9.46 2.85
CA ALA A 111 -2.60 10.61 3.07
C ALA A 111 -2.86 11.30 4.42
N ARG A 112 -4.13 11.43 4.83
CA ARG A 112 -4.49 11.96 6.15
C ARG A 112 -3.97 11.07 7.28
N ILE A 113 -4.06 9.75 7.14
CA ILE A 113 -3.51 8.80 8.11
C ILE A 113 -1.99 9.01 8.24
N ALA A 114 -1.26 9.01 7.13
CA ALA A 114 0.18 9.25 7.13
C ALA A 114 0.56 10.61 7.77
N SER A 115 -0.22 11.66 7.49
CA SER A 115 -0.06 12.99 8.08
C SER A 115 -0.33 13.02 9.59
N LYS A 116 -1.42 12.40 10.05
CA LYS A 116 -1.81 12.29 11.47
C LYS A 116 -0.70 11.63 12.30
N TYR A 117 -0.07 10.58 11.76
CA TYR A 117 1.04 9.89 12.42
C TYR A 117 2.41 10.55 12.19
N LYS A 118 2.49 11.64 11.43
CA LYS A 118 3.74 12.32 11.04
C LYS A 118 4.75 11.36 10.42
N ASP A 119 4.26 10.42 9.63
CA ASP A 119 5.11 9.43 8.96
C ASP A 119 5.68 10.03 7.67
N GLU A 120 6.91 10.55 7.78
CA GLU A 120 7.61 11.19 6.67
C GLU A 120 7.86 10.24 5.50
N ALA A 121 8.05 8.94 5.76
CA ALA A 121 8.34 7.97 4.72
C ALA A 121 7.10 7.70 3.86
N LEU A 122 5.93 7.49 4.50
CA LEU A 122 4.67 7.32 3.79
C LEU A 122 4.28 8.59 3.02
N LEU A 123 4.38 9.77 3.65
CA LEU A 123 4.05 11.04 2.99
C LEU A 123 4.96 11.32 1.79
N SER A 124 6.28 11.14 1.95
CA SER A 124 7.24 11.35 0.87
C SER A 124 6.96 10.41 -0.32
N LEU A 125 6.59 9.16 -0.04
CA LEU A 125 6.22 8.19 -1.06
C LEU A 125 4.95 8.62 -1.82
N MET A 126 3.90 9.03 -1.12
CA MET A 126 2.65 9.50 -1.74
C MET A 126 2.85 10.80 -2.54
N MET A 127 3.66 11.74 -2.03
CA MET A 127 4.02 12.97 -2.74
C MET A 127 4.79 12.65 -4.02
N ARG A 128 5.77 11.75 -3.96
CA ARG A 128 6.52 11.32 -5.14
C ARG A 128 5.62 10.66 -6.18
N TYR A 129 4.74 9.76 -5.75
CA TYR A 129 3.77 9.14 -6.64
C TYR A 129 2.85 10.18 -7.31
N ALA A 130 2.34 11.15 -6.55
CA ALA A 130 1.56 12.26 -7.11
C ALA A 130 2.37 13.14 -8.08
N GLN A 131 3.68 13.31 -7.83
CA GLN A 131 4.59 14.02 -8.72
C GLN A 131 4.80 13.27 -10.05
N GLU A 132 4.98 11.96 -10.02
CA GLU A 132 5.10 11.11 -11.22
C GLU A 132 3.83 11.16 -12.08
N LEU A 133 2.67 11.39 -11.45
CA LEU A 133 1.38 11.61 -12.12
C LEU A 133 1.07 13.09 -12.44
N GLY A 134 2.01 14.01 -12.26
CA GLY A 134 1.84 15.43 -12.59
C GLY A 134 0.78 16.16 -11.73
N SER A 135 0.43 15.62 -10.57
CA SER A 135 -0.72 16.05 -9.75
C SER A 135 -0.33 16.48 -8.33
N LEU A 136 0.97 16.71 -8.08
CA LEU A 136 1.51 17.05 -6.77
C LEU A 136 0.87 18.31 -6.17
N GLU A 137 0.72 19.39 -6.94
CA GLU A 137 0.14 20.64 -6.43
C GLU A 137 -1.30 20.44 -5.96
N VAL A 138 -2.09 19.69 -6.72
CA VAL A 138 -3.50 19.44 -6.40
C VAL A 138 -3.59 18.51 -5.18
N PHE A 139 -2.71 17.52 -5.09
CA PHE A 139 -2.60 16.66 -3.91
C PHE A 139 -2.28 17.48 -2.64
N MET A 140 -1.29 18.36 -2.69
CA MET A 140 -0.89 19.18 -1.54
C MET A 140 -2.00 20.14 -1.08
N LYS A 141 -2.70 20.77 -2.03
CA LYS A 141 -3.87 21.61 -1.73
C LYS A 141 -4.98 20.81 -1.04
N ALA A 142 -5.26 19.60 -1.51
CA ALA A 142 -6.27 18.73 -0.90
C ALA A 142 -5.89 18.34 0.53
N LEU A 143 -4.62 18.01 0.77
CA LEU A 143 -4.12 17.65 2.10
C LEU A 143 -4.17 18.82 3.09
N GLN A 144 -3.87 20.05 2.64
CA GLN A 144 -3.91 21.26 3.47
C GLN A 144 -5.34 21.69 3.83
N ASN A 145 -6.30 21.48 2.92
CA ASN A 145 -7.70 21.83 3.11
C ASN A 145 -8.51 20.72 3.80
N ALA A 146 -7.90 19.57 4.07
CA ALA A 146 -8.57 18.47 4.77
C ALA A 146 -8.87 18.89 6.22
N PRO A 147 -10.13 18.81 6.67
CA PRO A 147 -10.45 19.17 8.04
C PRO A 147 -9.72 18.23 9.00
N THR A 148 -8.92 18.80 9.90
CA THR A 148 -8.41 18.14 11.09
C THR A 148 -9.59 17.89 12.02
N GLN A 149 -10.22 16.73 11.90
CA GLN A 149 -11.18 16.23 12.90
C GLN A 149 -10.48 15.23 13.80
#